data_AF-A0A7C4YZ68-F1
#
_entry.id   AF-A0A7C4YZ68-F1
#
_cell.length_a   1.000
_cell.length_b   1.000
_cell.length_c   1.000
_cell.angle_alpha   90.00
_cell.angle_beta   90.00
_cell.angle_gamma   90.00
#
_symmetry.space_group_name_H-M   'P 1'
#
loop_
_entity.id
_entity.type
_entity.pdbx_description
1 polymer ?
#
loop_
_entity_poly.entity_id
_entity_poly.type
_entity_poly.pdbx_seq_one_letter_code
_entity_poly.pdbx_strand_id
1 'polypeptide(L)'
;MNRRNFLKYTMITSLVILHGCGPSEEYLKVKSALEQHPKIVQRGAKIGKIKFLPRENSKDKDMRFEADLLDNDGNVIGKVEGFRVEGFGTRIFRVRFNDEPEPPPQERRRPRRFREMQNRSNSEQPVPQQSQTNSNN
;
A
#
# COMPACT_ATOMS: atom_id res chain seq x y z
N MET A 1 44.66 36.28 -53.13
CA MET A 1 43.59 35.52 -53.80
C MET A 1 43.53 34.11 -53.22
N ASN A 2 42.35 33.72 -52.71
CA ASN A 2 41.82 32.35 -52.46
C ASN A 2 42.64 31.39 -51.57
N ARG A 3 42.36 31.20 -50.27
CA ARG A 3 41.18 30.55 -49.64
C ARG A 3 40.62 29.38 -50.46
N ARG A 4 40.80 28.16 -49.94
CA ARG A 4 40.06 26.88 -50.07
C ARG A 4 41.01 25.82 -49.51
N ASN A 5 40.72 24.80 -48.71
CA ASN A 5 39.55 24.11 -48.16
C ASN A 5 40.21 22.83 -47.59
N PHE A 6 39.82 22.14 -46.53
CA PHE A 6 38.69 22.20 -45.63
C PHE A 6 39.14 21.23 -44.53
N LEU A 7 39.11 21.67 -43.28
CA LEU A 7 39.50 20.89 -42.12
C LEU A 7 38.49 19.72 -41.99
N LYS A 8 38.82 18.53 -42.52
CA LYS A 8 37.93 17.34 -42.58
C LYS A 8 37.92 16.53 -41.28
N TYR A 9 37.88 17.18 -40.13
CA TYR A 9 37.58 16.50 -38.87
C TYR A 9 36.36 17.14 -38.22
N THR A 10 35.32 17.18 -39.05
CA THR A 10 33.93 17.35 -38.64
C THR A 10 33.59 16.28 -37.61
N MET A 11 33.30 16.74 -36.40
CA MET A 11 32.40 16.12 -35.43
C MET A 11 32.28 14.59 -35.49
N ILE A 12 33.09 13.89 -34.69
CA ILE A 12 32.58 12.70 -34.02
C ILE A 12 31.78 13.20 -32.82
N THR A 13 30.59 13.73 -33.09
CA THR A 13 29.51 13.82 -32.11
C THR A 13 29.14 12.39 -31.76
N SER A 14 29.83 11.85 -30.75
CA SER A 14 29.40 10.67 -30.01
C SER A 14 28.04 10.99 -29.41
N LEU A 15 26.98 10.70 -30.17
CA LEU A 15 25.62 10.64 -29.71
C LEU A 15 25.53 9.41 -28.79
N VAL A 16 26.00 9.58 -27.55
CA VAL A 16 25.74 8.63 -26.48
C VAL A 16 24.24 8.72 -26.21
N ILE A 17 23.47 7.88 -26.90
CA ILE A 17 22.06 7.64 -26.58
C ILE A 17 22.08 6.92 -25.23
N LEU A 18 22.13 7.71 -24.16
CA LEU A 18 21.75 7.29 -22.82
C LEU A 18 20.33 6.75 -22.94
N HIS A 19 20.19 5.43 -22.99
CA HIS A 19 18.92 4.77 -22.73
C HIS A 19 18.63 5.01 -21.25
N GLY A 20 18.10 6.19 -20.95
CA GLY A 20 17.64 6.54 -19.62
C GLY A 20 16.66 5.46 -19.21
N CYS A 21 17.03 4.70 -18.18
CA CYS A 21 16.16 3.74 -17.53
C CYS A 21 15.04 4.57 -16.87
N GLY A 22 13.99 4.85 -17.65
CA GLY A 22 12.84 5.65 -17.22
C GLY A 22 12.04 4.93 -16.15
N PRO A 23 11.19 5.66 -15.41
CA PRO A 23 10.26 5.02 -14.47
C PRO A 23 9.39 4.01 -15.21
N SER A 24 9.11 2.86 -14.58
CA SER A 24 8.27 1.84 -15.18
C SER A 24 6.89 2.39 -15.50
N GLU A 25 6.24 1.85 -16.54
CA GLU A 25 4.88 2.26 -16.93
C GLU A 25 3.90 2.12 -15.75
N GLU A 26 4.07 1.06 -14.95
CA GLU A 26 3.27 0.80 -13.76
C GLU A 26 3.51 1.85 -12.66
N TYR A 27 4.75 2.34 -12.50
CA TYR A 27 5.03 3.46 -11.61
C TYR A 27 4.25 4.71 -12.03
N LEU A 28 4.25 5.04 -13.32
CA LEU A 28 3.55 6.23 -13.83
C LEU A 28 2.03 6.13 -13.63
N LYS A 29 1.44 4.95 -13.87
CA LYS A 29 0.01 4.71 -13.64
C LYS A 29 -0.37 4.81 -12.17
N VAL A 30 0.45 4.29 -11.27
CA VAL A 30 0.21 4.42 -9.82
C VAL A 30 0.36 5.87 -9.39
N LYS A 31 1.42 6.56 -9.84
CA LYS A 31 1.65 7.97 -9.52
C LYS A 31 0.49 8.86 -9.95
N SER A 32 0.03 8.72 -11.19
CA SER A 32 -1.10 9.50 -11.72
C SER A 32 -2.39 9.26 -10.92
N ALA A 33 -2.69 8.02 -10.56
CA ALA A 33 -3.86 7.70 -9.74
C ALA A 33 -3.76 8.29 -8.32
N LEU A 34 -2.56 8.33 -7.73
CA LEU A 34 -2.33 8.94 -6.43
C LEU A 34 -2.47 10.47 -6.47
N GLU A 35 -1.94 11.11 -7.51
CA GLU A 35 -2.03 12.57 -7.70
C GLU A 35 -3.47 13.06 -7.87
N GLN A 36 -4.37 12.22 -8.39
CA GLN A 36 -5.79 12.52 -8.55
C GLN A 36 -6.63 12.14 -7.33
N HIS A 37 -6.04 11.51 -6.30
CA HIS A 37 -6.81 11.00 -5.18
C HIS A 37 -7.34 12.14 -4.28
N PRO A 38 -8.67 12.24 -4.02
CA PRO A 38 -9.27 13.40 -3.35
C PRO A 38 -8.64 13.79 -2.01
N LYS A 39 -8.31 12.81 -1.15
CA LYS A 39 -7.67 13.09 0.15
C LYS A 39 -6.27 13.68 0.02
N ILE A 40 -5.52 13.28 -1.01
CA ILE A 40 -4.16 13.75 -1.25
C ILE A 40 -4.22 15.18 -1.82
N VAL A 41 -5.09 15.38 -2.81
CA VAL A 41 -5.33 16.69 -3.43
C VAL A 41 -5.82 17.71 -2.40
N GLN A 42 -6.80 17.37 -1.57
CA GLN A 42 -7.34 18.25 -0.53
C GLN A 42 -6.27 18.67 0.49
N ARG A 43 -5.33 17.78 0.80
CA ARG A 43 -4.21 18.07 1.71
C ARG A 43 -3.08 18.84 1.03
N GLY A 44 -3.08 18.96 -0.30
CA GLY A 44 -1.97 19.53 -1.07
C GLY A 44 -0.70 18.70 -1.00
N ALA A 45 -0.83 17.38 -0.75
CA ALA A 45 0.32 16.50 -0.59
C ALA A 45 0.90 16.09 -1.95
N LYS A 46 2.24 16.08 -2.06
CA LYS A 46 2.96 15.58 -3.23
C LYS A 46 3.27 14.10 -3.06
N ILE A 47 3.33 13.37 -4.18
CA ILE A 47 3.70 11.95 -4.15
C ILE A 47 5.21 11.81 -4.15
N GLY A 48 5.74 11.19 -3.09
CA GLY A 48 7.15 10.87 -2.93
C GLY A 48 7.52 9.56 -3.60
N LYS A 49 8.40 8.80 -2.95
CA LYS A 49 8.88 7.51 -3.45
C LYS A 49 7.77 6.46 -3.37
N ILE A 50 7.47 5.81 -4.51
CA ILE A 50 6.58 4.65 -4.57
C ILE A 50 7.43 3.39 -4.50
N LYS A 51 7.12 2.51 -3.56
CA LYS A 51 7.75 1.20 -3.36
C LYS A 51 6.73 0.12 -3.66
N PHE A 52 7.03 -0.71 -4.64
CA PHE A 52 6.26 -1.93 -4.90
C PHE A 52 6.76 -3.03 -3.98
N LEU A 53 5.84 -3.66 -3.24
CA LEU A 53 6.14 -4.70 -2.28
C LEU A 53 6.04 -6.07 -2.99
N PRO A 54 7.12 -6.86 -3.03
CA PRO A 54 7.06 -8.20 -3.59
C PRO A 54 6.15 -9.08 -2.72
N ARG A 55 5.24 -9.83 -3.35
CA ARG A 55 4.41 -10.82 -2.66
C ARG A 55 5.09 -12.18 -2.81
N GLU A 56 5.33 -12.86 -1.69
CA GLU A 56 6.07 -14.14 -1.62
C GLU A 56 5.39 -15.31 -2.37
N ASN A 57 4.11 -15.15 -2.77
CA ASN A 57 3.35 -16.13 -3.56
C ASN A 57 2.68 -15.44 -4.76
N SER A 58 3.38 -15.41 -5.90
CA SER A 58 3.12 -14.60 -7.09
C SER A 58 2.14 -15.21 -8.10
N LYS A 59 1.04 -15.83 -7.64
CA LYS A 59 -0.06 -16.23 -8.54
C LYS A 59 -1.03 -15.08 -8.84
N ASP A 60 -1.12 -14.10 -7.94
CA ASP A 60 -1.95 -12.90 -8.14
C ASP A 60 -1.16 -11.82 -8.87
N LYS A 61 -1.75 -11.25 -9.93
CA LYS A 61 -1.21 -10.12 -10.72
C LYS A 61 -1.24 -8.78 -9.96
N ASP A 62 -1.74 -8.78 -8.74
CA ASP A 62 -1.97 -7.58 -7.94
C ASP A 62 -0.68 -7.14 -7.25
N MET A 63 -0.08 -6.06 -7.75
CA MET A 63 1.12 -5.47 -7.18
C MET A 63 0.76 -4.53 -6.04
N ARG A 64 1.07 -4.92 -4.80
CA ARG A 64 0.92 -4.03 -3.65
C ARG A 64 1.97 -2.92 -3.71
N PHE A 65 1.58 -1.69 -3.39
CA PHE A 65 2.51 -0.57 -3.28
C PHE A 65 2.28 0.24 -2.01
N GLU A 66 3.34 0.92 -1.59
CA GLU A 66 3.36 1.94 -0.57
C GLU A 66 4.01 3.19 -1.16
N ALA A 67 3.48 4.38 -0.90
CA ALA A 67 4.11 5.63 -1.30
C ALA A 67 4.12 6.64 -0.16
N ASP A 68 5.21 7.40 -0.08
CA ASP A 68 5.33 8.51 0.85
C ASP A 68 4.51 9.71 0.35
N LEU A 69 3.85 10.42 1.27
CA LEU A 69 3.17 11.68 1.02
C LEU A 69 4.04 12.80 1.57
N LEU A 70 4.37 13.76 0.72
CA LEU A 70 5.27 14.86 1.03
C LEU A 70 4.50 16.18 1.13
N ASP A 71 4.96 17.09 1.98
CA ASP A 71 4.54 18.48 1.95
C ASP A 71 5.24 19.26 0.81
N ASN A 72 5.05 20.58 0.79
CA ASN A 72 5.68 21.44 -0.20
C ASN A 72 7.20 21.56 -0.04
N ASP A 73 7.70 21.39 1.18
CA ASP A 73 9.12 21.48 1.56
C ASP A 73 9.85 20.14 1.35
N GLY A 74 9.11 19.07 1.06
CA GLY A 74 9.64 17.72 0.81
C GLY A 74 9.68 16.83 2.06
N ASN A 75 9.09 17.25 3.18
CA ASN A 75 9.00 16.42 4.38
C ASN A 75 7.90 15.38 4.23
N VAL A 76 8.13 14.19 4.77
CA VAL A 76 7.12 13.13 4.80
C VAL A 76 6.04 13.47 5.83
N ILE A 77 4.82 13.74 5.35
CA ILE A 77 3.64 14.06 6.17
C ILE A 77 2.65 12.90 6.26
N GLY A 78 2.91 11.80 5.57
CA GLY A 78 2.04 10.63 5.60
C GLY A 78 2.46 9.54 4.63
N LYS A 79 1.59 8.54 4.52
CA LYS A 79 1.77 7.37 3.66
C LYS A 79 0.46 6.95 3.01
N VAL A 80 0.57 6.41 1.80
CA VAL A 80 -0.54 5.81 1.07
C VAL A 80 -0.20 4.37 0.69
N GLU A 81 -1.14 3.47 0.89
CA GLU A 81 -1.05 2.07 0.51
C GLU A 81 -2.15 1.70 -0.48
N GLY A 82 -1.79 0.87 -1.46
CA GLY A 82 -2.71 0.44 -2.50
C GLY A 82 -2.28 -0.84 -3.21
N PHE A 83 -3.08 -1.23 -4.20
CA PHE A 83 -2.79 -2.29 -5.14
C PHE A 83 -2.89 -1.76 -6.56
N ARG A 84 -1.93 -2.14 -7.39
CA ARG A 84 -1.99 -1.99 -8.84
C ARG A 84 -2.40 -3.33 -9.43
N VAL A 85 -3.59 -3.36 -10.02
CA VAL A 85 -4.19 -4.57 -10.59
C VAL A 85 -4.18 -4.41 -12.11
N GLU A 86 -3.49 -5.33 -12.78
CA GLU A 86 -3.43 -5.36 -14.24
C GLU A 86 -4.85 -5.51 -14.83
N GLY A 87 -5.21 -4.68 -15.80
CA GLY A 87 -6.55 -4.67 -16.42
C GLY A 87 -7.66 -3.98 -15.61
N PHE A 88 -7.49 -3.75 -14.30
CA PHE A 88 -8.50 -3.09 -13.46
C PHE A 88 -8.14 -1.65 -13.07
N GLY A 89 -6.86 -1.34 -12.86
CA GLY A 89 -6.47 -0.01 -12.41
C GLY A 89 -5.65 0.01 -11.13
N THR A 90 -5.58 1.19 -10.52
CA THR A 90 -4.93 1.41 -9.23
C THR A 90 -6.01 1.57 -8.16
N ARG A 91 -5.97 0.70 -7.16
CA ARG A 91 -6.89 0.74 -6.01
C ARG A 91 -6.17 1.21 -4.77
N ILE A 92 -6.57 2.35 -4.23
CA ILE A 92 -6.04 2.90 -2.98
C ILE A 92 -6.95 2.43 -1.85
N PHE A 93 -6.39 1.78 -0.83
CA PHE A 93 -7.18 1.27 0.30
C PHE A 93 -6.88 2.00 1.61
N ARG A 94 -5.78 2.73 1.69
CA ARG A 94 -5.39 3.45 2.90
C ARG A 94 -4.56 4.68 2.56
N VAL A 95 -4.98 5.82 3.10
CA VAL A 95 -4.22 7.07 3.14
C VAL A 95 -4.14 7.46 4.61
N ARG A 96 -2.94 7.70 5.14
CA ARG A 96 -2.71 8.09 6.53
C ARG A 96 -1.78 9.29 6.58
N PHE A 97 -2.13 10.28 7.38
CA PHE A 97 -1.25 11.41 7.68
C PHE A 97 -0.66 11.27 9.09
N ASN A 98 0.54 11.82 9.30
CA ASN A 98 1.27 11.66 10.55
C ASN A 98 0.61 12.39 11.74
N ASP A 99 -0.23 13.39 11.45
CA ASP A 99 -1.01 14.13 12.45
C ASP A 99 -2.34 13.44 12.81
N GLU A 100 -2.73 12.40 12.08
CA GLU A 100 -3.92 11.62 12.40
C GLU A 100 -3.62 10.57 13.49
N PRO A 101 -4.47 10.43 14.52
CA PRO A 101 -4.29 9.40 15.53
C PRO A 101 -4.35 8.01 14.90
N GLU A 102 -3.51 7.08 15.40
CA GLU A 102 -3.53 5.71 14.90
C GLU A 102 -4.93 5.10 15.05
N PRO A 103 -5.51 4.52 13.98
CA PRO A 103 -6.80 3.86 14.12
C PRO A 103 -6.64 2.66 15.06
N PRO A 104 -7.68 2.34 15.86
CA PRO A 104 -7.63 1.20 16.75
C PRO A 104 -7.26 -0.07 15.95
N PRO A 105 -6.49 -1.00 16.53
CA PRO A 105 -6.13 -2.24 15.87
C PRO A 105 -7.38 -2.87 15.27
N GLN A 106 -7.37 -3.16 13.96
CA GLN A 106 -8.45 -3.93 13.36
C GLN A 106 -8.46 -5.29 14.04
N GLU A 107 -9.38 -5.47 14.98
CA GLU A 107 -9.67 -6.77 15.55
C GLU A 107 -10.06 -7.65 14.36
N ARG A 108 -9.13 -8.52 13.94
CA ARG A 108 -9.39 -9.50 12.88
C ARG A 108 -10.68 -10.18 13.32
N ARG A 109 -11.79 -9.96 12.59
CA ARG A 109 -13.08 -10.57 12.89
C ARG A 109 -12.81 -12.05 13.10
N ARG A 110 -12.77 -12.49 14.36
CA ARG A 110 -12.49 -13.88 14.68
C ARG A 110 -13.56 -14.68 13.93
N PRO A 111 -13.20 -15.75 13.21
CA PRO A 111 -14.20 -16.58 12.54
C PRO A 111 -15.29 -16.93 13.56
N ARG A 112 -16.56 -16.71 13.21
CA ARG A 112 -17.72 -16.92 14.11
C ARG A 112 -17.65 -18.25 14.88
N ARG A 113 -17.09 -19.30 14.25
CA ARG A 113 -16.83 -20.62 14.84
C ARG A 113 -16.06 -20.60 16.16
N PHE A 114 -15.09 -19.70 16.34
CA PHE A 114 -14.31 -19.63 17.57
C PHE A 114 -15.13 -19.14 18.77
N ARG A 115 -16.13 -18.29 18.53
CA ARG A 115 -17.02 -17.76 19.56
C ARG A 115 -18.06 -18.79 20.00
N GLU A 116 -18.52 -19.63 19.08
CA GLU A 116 -19.43 -20.75 19.38
C GLU A 116 -18.75 -21.85 20.21
N MET A 117 -17.49 -22.20 19.88
CA MET A 117 -16.74 -23.18 20.67
C MET A 117 -16.49 -22.71 22.11
N GLN A 118 -16.19 -21.42 22.30
CA GLN A 118 -15.93 -20.84 23.62
C GLN A 118 -17.19 -20.71 24.49
N ASN A 119 -18.35 -20.45 23.87
CA ASN A 119 -19.63 -20.52 24.57
C ASN A 119 -20.01 -21.95 24.96
N ARG A 120 -19.69 -22.94 24.12
CA ARG A 120 -19.96 -24.37 24.41
C ARG A 120 -19.12 -24.88 25.58
N SER A 121 -17.84 -24.49 25.65
CA SER A 121 -16.97 -24.87 26.76
C SER A 121 -17.36 -24.21 28.10
N ASN A 122 -17.96 -23.02 28.08
CA ASN A 122 -18.44 -22.37 29.31
C ASN A 122 -19.77 -22.94 29.82
N SER A 123 -20.55 -23.62 28.98
CA SER A 123 -21.80 -24.31 29.37
C SER A 123 -21.59 -25.72 29.95
N GLU A 124 -20.36 -26.23 30.00
CA GLU A 124 -20.01 -27.55 30.56
C GLU A 124 -19.34 -27.48 31.95
N GLN A 125 -19.44 -26.34 32.66
CA GLN A 125 -19.13 -26.35 34.09
C GLN A 125 -20.23 -27.10 34.85
N PRO A 126 -19.90 -28.14 35.64
CA PRO A 126 -20.89 -28.90 36.38
C PRO A 126 -21.54 -28.03 37.45
N VAL A 127 -22.87 -27.95 37.43
CA VAL A 127 -23.68 -27.35 38.49
C VAL A 127 -23.37 -28.06 39.81
N PRO A 128 -23.09 -27.36 40.93
CA PRO A 128 -22.98 -28.00 42.24
C PRO A 128 -24.30 -28.73 42.55
N GLN A 129 -24.21 -30.04 42.78
CA GLN A 129 -25.35 -30.89 43.09
C GLN A 129 -25.96 -30.43 44.42
N GLN A 130 -27.06 -29.67 44.36
CA GLN A 130 -27.81 -29.27 45.54
C GLN A 130 -28.48 -30.51 46.13
N SER A 131 -28.12 -30.79 47.39
CA SER A 131 -28.64 -31.84 48.24
C SER A 131 -30.16 -31.78 48.31
N GLN A 132 -30.83 -32.81 47.80
CA GLN A 132 -32.26 -32.98 48.00
C GLN A 132 -32.52 -33.46 49.44
N THR A 133 -33.29 -32.66 50.16
CA THR A 133 -34.02 -33.01 51.36
C THR A 133 -34.90 -34.23 51.11
N ASN A 134 -34.89 -35.21 52.01
CA ASN A 134 -36.03 -36.10 52.19
C ASN A 134 -36.26 -36.32 53.69
N SER A 135 -37.29 -35.63 54.19
CA SER A 135 -38.04 -36.02 55.37
C SER A 135 -38.89 -37.23 54.99
N ASN A 136 -38.85 -38.31 55.78
CA ASN A 136 -39.99 -39.21 56.00
C ASN A 136 -39.71 -40.19 57.14
N ASN A 137 -40.69 -40.23 58.06
CA ASN A 137 -40.89 -41.04 59.27
C ASN A 137 -40.00 -40.79 60.50
#